data_AF-A0A6A5TWK0-F1
#
_entry.id   AF-A0A6A5TWK0-F1
#
_cell.length_a   1.000
_cell.length_b   1.000
_cell.length_c   1.000
_cell.angle_alpha   90.00
_cell.angle_beta   90.00
_cell.angle_gamma   90.00
#
_symmetry.space_group_name_H-M   'P 1'
#
loop_
_entity.id
_entity.type
_entity.pdbx_description
1 polymer ?
#
loop_
_entity_poly.entity_id
_entity_poly.type
_entity_poly.pdbx_seq_one_letter_code
_entity_poly.pdbx_strand_id
1 'polypeptide(L)'
;MSRLDELRLQRELKEVLLDQVRAIYGPRNPQNFGFDIVTHRQCLRNSNREVIIVRAIVYLEPKNAKWKLLKEAGSPCHGIVAAYQEFSKDLEREMATVCGEFEQGRVKMDRRG
;
A
#
# COMPACT_ATOMS: atom_id res chain seq x y z
N MET A 1 12.19 -13.33 17.45
CA MET A 1 10.85 -12.77 17.27
C MET A 1 9.87 -13.93 17.13
N SER A 2 8.78 -13.96 17.88
CA SER A 2 7.79 -15.05 17.76
C SER A 2 6.91 -14.85 16.52
N ARG A 3 6.20 -15.91 16.10
CA ARG A 3 5.24 -15.81 15.00
C ARG A 3 4.11 -14.81 15.30
N LEU A 4 3.70 -14.71 16.57
CA LEU A 4 2.68 -13.77 17.01
C LEU A 4 3.18 -12.33 16.91
N ASP A 5 4.43 -12.08 17.31
CA ASP A 5 5.05 -10.75 17.20
C ASP A 5 5.17 -10.32 15.74
N GLU A 6 5.54 -11.25 14.85
CA GLU A 6 5.64 -10.97 13.43
C GLU A 6 4.28 -10.60 12.81
N LEU A 7 3.20 -11.30 13.19
CA LEU A 7 1.85 -10.99 12.73
C LEU A 7 1.35 -9.64 13.28
N ARG A 8 1.70 -9.30 14.52
CA ARG A 8 1.41 -7.98 15.10
C ARG A 8 2.15 -6.88 14.35
N LEU A 9 3.46 -7.07 14.12
CA LEU A 9 4.27 -6.14 13.36
C LEU A 9 3.78 -5.97 11.92
N GLN A 10 3.38 -7.06 11.24
CA GLN A 10 2.75 -7.00 9.93
C GLN A 10 1.49 -6.12 9.94
N ARG A 11 0.65 -6.26 10.97
CA ARG A 11 -0.57 -5.47 11.10
C ARG A 11 -0.26 -3.99 11.31
N GLU A 12 0.68 -3.66 12.20
CA GLU A 12 1.09 -2.27 12.45
C GLU A 12 1.66 -1.61 11.19
N LEU A 13 2.57 -2.30 10.49
CA LEU A 13 3.15 -1.79 9.23
C LEU A 13 2.08 -1.60 8.15
N LYS A 14 1.10 -2.51 8.07
CA LYS A 14 -0.04 -2.39 7.16
C LYS A 14 -0.91 -1.18 7.50
N GLU A 15 -1.24 -0.97 8.77
CA GLU A 15 -2.05 0.15 9.23
C GLU A 15 -1.38 1.49 8.88
N VAL A 16 -0.07 1.64 9.15
CA VAL A 16 0.69 2.85 8.81
C VAL A 16 0.63 3.17 7.31
N LEU A 17 0.87 2.19 6.45
CA LEU A 17 0.83 2.40 4.99
C LEU A 17 -0.59 2.71 4.49
N LEU A 18 -1.60 2.04 5.03
CA LEU A 18 -2.99 2.30 4.64
C LEU A 18 -3.44 3.70 5.05
N ASP A 19 -3.04 4.17 6.23
CA ASP A 19 -3.37 5.52 6.70
C ASP A 19 -2.73 6.59 5.82
N GLN A 20 -1.46 6.42 5.47
CA GLN A 20 -0.77 7.30 4.52
C GLN A 20 -1.46 7.32 3.16
N VAL A 21 -1.78 6.14 2.61
CA VAL A 21 -2.45 6.03 1.31
C VAL A 21 -3.83 6.68 1.34
N ARG A 22 -4.63 6.43 2.38
CA ARG A 22 -5.98 7.01 2.50
C ARG A 22 -5.93 8.52 2.65
N ALA A 23 -5.04 9.04 3.48
CA ALA A 23 -4.91 10.48 3.70
C ALA A 23 -4.51 11.23 2.42
N ILE A 24 -3.57 10.66 1.66
CA ILE A 24 -3.06 11.30 0.46
C ILE A 24 -4.01 11.12 -0.75
N TYR A 25 -4.54 9.91 -0.91
CA TYR A 25 -5.16 9.48 -2.18
C TYR A 25 -6.68 9.32 -2.12
N GLY A 26 -7.24 9.12 -0.93
CA GLY A 26 -8.69 9.04 -0.74
C GLY A 26 -9.41 10.27 -1.30
N PRO A 27 -9.00 11.51 -0.94
CA PRO A 27 -9.64 12.72 -1.45
C PRO A 27 -9.51 12.92 -2.97
N ARG A 28 -8.43 12.41 -3.59
CA ARG A 28 -8.15 12.61 -5.03
C ARG A 28 -8.88 11.63 -5.94
N ASN A 29 -9.35 10.51 -5.39
CA ASN A 29 -10.00 9.46 -6.17
C ASN A 29 -11.33 9.07 -5.52
N PRO A 30 -12.37 9.94 -5.59
CA PRO A 30 -13.66 9.67 -4.97
C PRO A 30 -14.40 8.47 -5.58
N GLN A 31 -13.97 8.01 -6.76
CA GLN A 31 -14.48 6.80 -7.42
C GLN A 31 -13.90 5.50 -6.83
N ASN A 32 -12.86 5.58 -6.01
CA ASN A 32 -12.30 4.40 -5.35
C ASN A 32 -13.06 4.13 -4.05
N PHE A 33 -13.44 2.87 -3.83
CA PHE A 33 -14.26 2.45 -2.68
C PHE A 33 -13.42 1.93 -1.51
N GLY A 34 -12.09 1.94 -1.65
CA GLY A 34 -11.16 1.60 -0.58
C GLY A 34 -9.82 1.13 -1.11
N PHE A 35 -8.88 0.99 -0.18
CA PHE A 35 -7.55 0.44 -0.41
C PHE A 35 -7.30 -0.69 0.58
N ASP A 36 -6.54 -1.69 0.14
CA ASP A 36 -6.07 -2.76 1.00
C ASP A 36 -4.64 -3.15 0.66
N ILE A 37 -3.93 -3.70 1.65
CA ILE A 37 -2.60 -4.27 1.50
C ILE A 37 -2.67 -5.75 1.89
N VAL A 38 -2.33 -6.62 0.96
CA VAL A 38 -2.36 -8.07 1.13
C VAL A 38 -0.93 -8.56 1.22
N THR A 39 -0.65 -9.34 2.27
CA THR A 39 0.65 -9.96 2.48
C THR A 39 0.48 -11.46 2.55
N HIS A 40 1.27 -12.19 1.76
CA HIS A 40 1.30 -13.64 1.78
C HIS A 40 2.72 -14.15 1.67
N ARG A 41 2.91 -15.41 2.08
CA ARG A 41 4.19 -16.11 1.94
C ARG A 41 4.11 -17.04 0.74
N GLN A 42 5.16 -17.06 -0.06
CA GLN A 42 5.29 -17.92 -1.22
C GLN A 42 6.56 -18.76 -1.08
N CYS A 43 6.44 -20.08 -1.24
CA CYS A 43 7.59 -20.97 -1.40
C CYS A 43 8.04 -20.93 -2.85
N LEU A 44 9.30 -20.56 -3.09
CA LEU A 44 9.86 -20.61 -4.44
C LEU A 44 10.10 -22.08 -4.81
N ARG A 45 9.58 -22.53 -5.96
CA ARG A 45 9.57 -23.95 -6.37
C ARG A 45 10.95 -24.64 -6.35
N ASN A 46 12.04 -23.87 -6.44
CA ASN A 46 13.42 -24.38 -6.50
C ASN A 46 14.25 -24.05 -5.25
N SER A 47 13.63 -23.54 -4.18
CA SER A 47 14.34 -23.27 -2.93
C SER A 47 13.43 -23.53 -1.73
N ASN A 48 13.97 -24.13 -0.67
CA ASN A 48 13.29 -24.19 0.64
C ASN A 48 13.18 -22.81 1.32
N ARG A 49 13.34 -21.71 0.58
CA ARG A 49 13.22 -20.35 1.09
C ARG A 49 11.80 -19.84 0.85
N GLU A 50 11.16 -19.42 1.93
CA GLU A 50 9.93 -18.64 1.88
C GLU A 50 10.28 -17.19 1.56
N VAL A 51 9.49 -16.58 0.68
CA VAL A 51 9.52 -15.14 0.42
C VAL A 51 8.18 -14.53 0.82
N ILE A 52 8.24 -13.30 1.30
CA ILE A 52 7.09 -12.49 1.67
C ILE A 52 6.78 -11.58 0.48
N ILE A 53 5.54 -11.66 0.00
CA ILE A 53 5.02 -10.82 -1.08
C ILE A 53 3.96 -9.89 -0.50
N VAL A 54 4.15 -8.60 -0.74
CA VAL A 54 3.23 -7.53 -0.34
C VAL A 54 2.60 -6.93 -1.60
N ARG A 55 1.28 -6.73 -1.57
CA ARG A 55 0.50 -6.18 -2.68
C ARG A 55 -0.43 -5.09 -2.17
N ALA A 56 -0.51 -3.96 -2.87
CA ALA A 56 -1.61 -3.02 -2.70
C ALA A 56 -2.67 -3.26 -3.75
N ILE A 57 -3.92 -3.25 -3.33
CA ILE A 57 -5.09 -3.28 -4.20
C ILE A 57 -5.97 -2.07 -3.92
N VAL A 58 -6.71 -1.66 -4.95
CA VAL A 58 -7.75 -0.64 -4.84
C VAL A 58 -9.08 -1.25 -5.24
N TYR A 59 -10.11 -0.98 -4.45
CA TYR A 59 -11.47 -1.42 -4.74
C TYR A 59 -12.14 -0.40 -5.66
N LEU A 60 -12.66 -0.91 -6.78
CA LEU A 60 -13.31 -0.13 -7.82
C LEU A 60 -14.83 -0.11 -7.67
N GLU A 61 -15.38 -0.93 -6.77
CA GLU A 61 -16.81 -1.02 -6.48
C GLU A 61 -17.07 -1.16 -4.96
N PRO A 62 -18.26 -0.75 -4.48
CA PRO A 62 -18.68 -1.01 -3.10
C PRO A 62 -18.65 -2.50 -2.75
N LYS A 63 -18.55 -2.82 -1.46
CA LYS A 63 -18.53 -4.21 -0.95
C LYS A 63 -17.36 -5.05 -1.47
N ASN A 64 -16.30 -4.42 -1.99
CA ASN A 64 -15.08 -5.07 -2.44
C ASN A 64 -15.28 -6.06 -3.61
N ALA A 65 -16.37 -5.93 -4.38
CA ALA A 65 -16.73 -6.85 -5.45
C ALA A 65 -15.74 -6.83 -6.63
N LYS A 66 -15.15 -5.65 -6.90
CA LYS A 66 -14.18 -5.45 -7.96
C LYS A 66 -12.94 -4.74 -7.41
N TRP A 67 -11.78 -5.25 -7.75
CA TRP A 67 -10.50 -4.70 -7.34
C TRP A 67 -9.50 -4.72 -8.50
N LYS A 68 -8.48 -3.86 -8.38
CA LYS A 68 -7.34 -3.83 -9.29
C LYS A 68 -6.05 -3.91 -8.47
N LEU A 69 -5.05 -4.62 -8.99
CA LEU A 69 -3.71 -4.58 -8.42
C LEU A 69 -3.11 -3.19 -8.68
N LEU A 70 -2.75 -2.50 -7.61
CA LEU A 70 -2.09 -1.19 -7.69
C LEU A 70 -0.58 -1.36 -7.77
N LYS A 71 -0.03 -2.14 -6.84
CA LYS A 71 1.41 -2.42 -6.78
C LYS A 71 1.66 -3.78 -6.16
N GLU A 72 2.68 -4.46 -6.67
CA GLU A 72 3.26 -5.65 -6.05
C GLU A 72 4.73 -5.34 -5.74
N ALA A 73 5.22 -5.85 -4.61
CA ALA A 73 6.63 -5.71 -4.24
C ALA A 73 7.54 -6.26 -5.34
N GLY A 74 8.48 -5.44 -5.83
CA GLY A 74 9.33 -5.80 -6.96
C GLY A 74 10.41 -6.82 -6.65
N SER A 75 10.77 -7.00 -5.37
CA SER A 75 11.87 -7.87 -4.94
C SER A 75 11.43 -8.90 -3.90
N PRO A 76 11.86 -10.17 -4.02
CA PRO A 76 11.60 -11.18 -3.02
C PRO A 76 12.30 -10.82 -1.70
N CYS A 77 11.52 -10.69 -0.63
CA CYS A 77 12.02 -10.37 0.71
C CYS A 77 11.80 -11.56 1.65
N HIS A 78 12.76 -11.83 2.53
CA HIS A 78 12.67 -12.93 3.50
C HIS A 78 12.18 -12.50 4.89
N GLY A 79 12.00 -11.20 5.12
CA GLY A 79 11.55 -10.65 6.40
C GLY A 79 10.46 -9.60 6.21
N ILE A 80 9.51 -9.56 7.15
CA ILE A 80 8.32 -8.71 7.06
C ILE A 80 8.68 -7.22 6.98
N VAL A 81 9.64 -6.78 7.79
CA VAL A 81 10.10 -5.38 7.83
C VAL A 81 10.71 -4.98 6.49
N ALA A 82 11.64 -5.79 5.97
CA ALA A 82 12.28 -5.52 4.68
C ALA A 82 11.26 -5.49 3.54
N ALA A 83 10.31 -6.44 3.54
CA ALA A 83 9.25 -6.51 2.54
C ALA A 83 8.40 -5.24 2.53
N TYR A 84 8.00 -4.74 3.70
CA TYR A 84 7.19 -3.52 3.81
C TYR A 84 7.97 -2.24 3.53
N GLN A 85 9.26 -2.16 3.90
CA GLN A 85 10.11 -1.00 3.61
C GLN A 85 10.39 -0.83 2.12
N GLU A 86 10.66 -1.92 1.42
CA GLU A 86 10.86 -1.86 -0.04
C GLU A 86 9.53 -1.57 -0.73
N PHE A 87 8.45 -2.25 -0.30
CA PHE A 87 7.13 -2.02 -0.84
C PHE A 87 6.61 -0.59 -0.64
N SER A 88 6.88 0.05 0.50
CA SER A 88 6.41 1.41 0.78
C SER A 88 7.01 2.42 -0.20
N LYS A 89 8.32 2.31 -0.50
CA LYS A 89 9.00 3.15 -1.48
C LYS A 89 8.39 2.99 -2.87
N ASP A 90 8.12 1.74 -3.26
CA ASP A 90 7.52 1.41 -4.56
C ASP A 90 6.09 1.94 -4.67
N LEU A 91 5.32 1.83 -3.58
CA LEU A 91 3.95 2.31 -3.51
C LEU A 91 3.88 3.84 -3.56
N GLU A 92 4.73 4.54 -2.82
CA GLU A 92 4.80 6.01 -2.84
C GLU A 92 5.12 6.54 -4.23
N ARG A 93 6.09 5.93 -4.94
CA ARG A 93 6.43 6.30 -6.32
C ARG A 93 5.27 6.08 -7.28
N GLU A 94 4.67 4.88 -7.24
CA GLU A 94 3.52 4.56 -8.09
C GLU A 94 2.39 5.56 -7.88
N MET A 95 2.13 5.89 -6.62
CA MET A 95 1.01 6.75 -6.30
C MET A 95 1.28 8.24 -6.58
N ALA A 96 2.54 8.68 -6.51
CA ALA A 96 2.94 9.99 -7.03
C ALA A 96 2.70 10.09 -8.54
N THR A 97 2.95 9.02 -9.30
CA THR A 97 2.62 8.97 -10.73
C THR A 97 1.11 9.02 -10.98
N VAL A 98 0.32 8.26 -10.22
CA VAL A 98 -1.14 8.20 -10.39
C VAL A 98 -1.82 9.53 -10.04
N CYS A 99 -1.29 10.27 -9.08
CA CYS A 99 -1.96 11.45 -8.53
C CYS A 99 -1.39 12.80 -8.98
N GLY A 100 -0.40 12.79 -9.88
CA GLY A 100 0.30 13.99 -10.35
C GLY A 100 1.18 14.63 -9.28
N GLU A 101 2.00 15.61 -9.70
CA GLU A 101 2.85 16.38 -8.79
C GLU A 101 2.01 17.03 -7.69
N PHE A 102 2.42 16.84 -6.44
CA PHE A 102 1.82 17.54 -5.31
C PHE A 102 2.03 19.05 -5.47
N GLU A 103 0.97 19.83 -5.67
CA GLU A 103 0.99 21.21 -5.18
C GLU A 103 0.95 21.14 -3.66
N GLN A 104 2.08 21.41 -2.99
CA GLN A 104 2.11 21.61 -1.55
C GLN A 104 1.12 22.73 -1.20
N GLY A 105 0.02 22.36 -0.53
CA GLY A 105 -0.81 23.26 0.26
C GLY A 105 -1.15 24.61 -0.36
N ARG A 106 -1.84 24.65 -1.51
CA ARG A 106 -2.68 25.81 -1.82
C ARG A 106 -4.08 25.60 -1.25
N VAL A 107 -4.24 26.00 0.02
CA VAL A 107 -5.54 26.51 0.48
C VAL A 107 -5.81 27.74 -0.37
N LYS A 108 -6.58 27.60 -1.46
CA LYS A 108 -7.19 28.77 -2.11
C LYS A 108 -8.13 29.38 -1.07
N MET A 109 -7.63 30.34 -0.29
CA MET A 109 -8.51 31.32 0.33
C MET A 109 -9.20 32.03 -0.82
N ASP A 110 -10.48 31.72 -0.99
CA ASP A 110 -11.38 32.42 -1.88
C ASP A 110 -11.49 33.86 -1.34
N ARG A 111 -10.60 34.75 -1.78
CA ARG A 111 -10.76 36.19 -1.55
C ARG A 111 -11.84 36.67 -2.50
N ARG A 112 -13.10 36.45 -2.11
CA ARG A 112 -14.19 37.31 -2.55
C ARG A 112 -14.10 38.60 -1.75
N GLY A 113 -13.82 39.68 -2.47
CA GLY A 113 -13.81 41.07 -2.00
C GLY A 113 -13.56 41.96 -3.20
#